data_AF-A0A7X7WFM4-F1
#
_entry.id   AF-A0A7X7WFM4-F1
#
_cell.length_a   1.000
_cell.length_b   1.000
_cell.length_c   1.000
_cell.angle_alpha   90.00
_cell.angle_beta   90.00
_cell.angle_gamma   90.00
#
_symmetry.space_group_name_H-M   'P 1'
#
loop_
_entity.id
_entity.type
_entity.pdbx_description
1 polymer ?
#
loop_
_entity_poly.entity_id
_entity_poly.type
_entity_poly.pdbx_seq_one_letter_code
_entity_poly.pdbx_strand_id
1 'polypeptide(L)' 'MNKKNDNFEIKLKKLEEIVEKLESEDTPLEESLKLFEQGVEISKELNQKLSEIKGKIEAIKKDAEGKIKLEELKD' A
#
# COMPACT_ATOMS: atom_id res chain seq x y z
N MET A 1 -14.82 -14.19 -5.44
CA MET A 1 -13.48 -13.83 -4.93
C MET A 1 -13.16 -12.41 -5.37
N ASN A 2 -12.84 -11.53 -4.42
CA ASN A 2 -12.81 -10.08 -4.62
C ASN A 2 -11.42 -9.67 -5.15
N LYS A 3 -11.26 -9.62 -6.48
CA LYS A 3 -9.97 -9.40 -7.21
C LYS A 3 -9.08 -8.25 -6.71
N LYS A 4 -9.61 -7.28 -5.96
CA LYS A 4 -8.85 -6.15 -5.40
C LYS A 4 -8.07 -6.50 -4.13
N ASN A 5 -8.56 -7.42 -3.32
CA ASN A 5 -7.82 -7.88 -2.12
C ASN A 5 -6.65 -8.77 -2.55
N ASP A 6 -6.86 -9.61 -3.56
CA ASP A 6 -5.81 -10.49 -4.08
C ASP A 6 -4.56 -9.69 -4.51
N ASN A 7 -4.72 -8.51 -5.10
CA ASN A 7 -3.57 -7.69 -5.53
C ASN A 7 -2.74 -7.10 -4.38
N PHE A 8 -3.36 -6.77 -3.24
CA PHE A 8 -2.63 -6.29 -2.07
C PHE A 8 -1.85 -7.44 -1.42
N GLU A 9 -2.53 -8.55 -1.16
CA GLU A 9 -1.93 -9.75 -0.54
C GLU A 9 -0.80 -10.33 -1.40
N ILE A 10 -0.96 -10.36 -2.73
CA ILE A 10 0.09 -10.79 -3.66
C ILE A 10 1.32 -9.88 -3.55
N LYS A 11 1.13 -8.55 -3.53
CA LYS A 11 2.23 -7.60 -3.42
C LYS A 11 2.91 -7.67 -2.05
N LEU A 12 2.13 -7.85 -0.97
CA LEU A 12 2.66 -8.04 0.37
C LEU A 12 3.52 -9.30 0.44
N LYS A 13 3.01 -10.43 -0.05
CA LYS A 13 3.77 -11.68 -0.12
C LYS A 13 5.06 -11.52 -0.93
N LYS A 14 5.00 -10.83 -2.07
CA LYS A 14 6.20 -10.56 -2.87
C LYS A 14 7.22 -9.70 -2.12
N LEU A 15 6.78 -8.74 -1.32
CA LEU A 15 7.67 -7.94 -0.48
C LEU A 15 8.35 -8.80 0.60
N GLU A 16 7.59 -9.71 1.23
CA GLU A 16 8.14 -10.68 2.19
C GLU A 16 9.22 -11.56 1.54
N GLU A 17 8.95 -12.13 0.36
CA GLU A 17 9.92 -12.93 -0.40
C GLU A 17 11.18 -12.13 -0.78
N ILE A 18 11.04 -10.82 -1.06
CA ILE A 18 12.19 -9.94 -1.34
C ILE A 18 13.04 -9.75 -0.07
N VAL A 19 12.41 -9.53 1.08
CA VAL A 19 13.11 -9.37 2.36
C VAL A 19 13.86 -10.64 2.72
N GLU A 20 13.22 -11.80 2.62
CA GLU A 20 13.87 -13.10 2.87
C GLU A 20 15.12 -13.30 1.99
N LYS A 21 15.04 -12.93 0.70
CA LYS A 21 16.20 -13.00 -0.20
C LYS A 21 17.29 -11.99 0.15
N LEU A 22 16.94 -10.78 0.56
CA LEU A 22 17.91 -9.77 0.99
C LEU A 22 18.65 -10.16 2.27
N GLU A 23 18.03 -10.95 3.13
CA GLU A 23 18.64 -11.48 4.36
C GLU A 23 19.53 -12.70 4.12
N SER A 24 19.46 -13.31 2.93
CA SER A 24 20.31 -14.45 2.56
C SER A 24 21.75 -14.01 2.26
N GLU A 25 22.72 -14.67 2.89
CA GLU A 25 24.16 -14.44 2.66
C GLU A 25 24.61 -14.84 1.24
N ASP A 26 23.82 -15.64 0.53
CA ASP A 26 24.12 -16.14 -0.82
C ASP A 26 23.69 -15.16 -1.92
N THR A 27 22.99 -14.07 -1.58
CA THR A 27 22.48 -13.10 -2.56
C THR A 27 23.60 -12.20 -3.08
N PRO A 28 23.93 -12.25 -4.38
CA PRO A 28 24.97 -11.40 -4.96
C PRO A 28 24.62 -9.91 -4.83
N LEU A 29 25.61 -9.05 -4.60
CA LEU A 29 25.42 -7.61 -4.39
C LEU A 29 24.57 -6.92 -5.50
N GLU A 30 24.81 -7.27 -6.76
CA GLU A 30 24.06 -6.76 -7.91
C GLU A 30 22.57 -7.16 -7.85
N GLU A 31 22.28 -8.36 -7.36
CA GLU A 31 20.92 -8.85 -7.15
C GLU A 31 20.29 -8.19 -5.93
N SER A 32 21.03 -8.00 -4.84
CA SER A 32 20.56 -7.28 -3.66
C SER A 32 20.14 -5.85 -3.99
N LEU A 33 20.86 -5.14 -4.85
CA LEU A 33 20.46 -3.80 -5.32
C LEU A 33 19.12 -3.84 -6.07
N LYS A 34 18.94 -4.79 -6.99
CA LYS A 34 17.69 -4.95 -7.74
C LYS A 34 16.52 -5.34 -6.85
N LEU A 35 16.75 -6.23 -5.89
CA LEU A 35 15.74 -6.64 -4.90
C LEU A 35 15.34 -5.47 -4.00
N PHE A 36 16.31 -4.66 -3.56
CA PHE A 36 16.06 -3.47 -2.77
C PHE A 36 15.20 -2.44 -3.52
N GLU A 37 15.55 -2.11 -4.77
CA GLU A 37 14.75 -1.20 -5.60
C GLU A 37 13.31 -1.70 -5.77
N GLN A 38 13.14 -2.99 -6.06
CA GLN A 38 11.82 -3.61 -6.18
C GLN A 38 11.04 -3.58 -4.86
N GLY A 39 11.70 -3.84 -3.73
CA GLY A 39 11.09 -3.80 -2.40
C GLY A 39 10.62 -2.40 -2.03
N VAL A 40 11.40 -1.37 -2.33
CA VAL A 40 11.03 0.04 -2.11
C VAL A 40 9.78 0.42 -2.92
N GLU A 41 9.72 0.04 -4.20
CA GLU A 41 8.57 0.34 -5.05
C GLU A 41 7.30 -0.37 -4.54
N ILE A 42 7.38 -1.67 -4.24
CA ILE A 42 6.24 -2.42 -3.72
C ILE A 42 5.76 -1.84 -2.37
N SER A 43 6.68 -1.49 -1.48
CA SER A 43 6.37 -0.87 -0.19
C SER A 43 5.62 0.45 -0.38
N LYS A 44 6.05 1.28 -1.33
CA LYS A 44 5.39 2.54 -1.67
C LYS A 44 3.96 2.32 -2.17
N GLU A 45 3.75 1.36 -3.07
CA GLU A 45 2.43 1.02 -3.59
C GLU A 45 1.47 0.52 -2.50
N LEU A 46 1.95 -0.36 -1.61
CA LEU A 46 1.18 -0.87 -0.48
C LEU A 46 0.77 0.26 0.48
N ASN A 47 1.70 1.17 0.79
CA ASN A 47 1.42 2.34 1.63
C ASN A 47 0.40 3.28 1.00
N GLN A 48 0.52 3.55 -0.31
CA GLN A 48 -0.47 4.34 -1.04
C GLN A 48 -1.86 3.69 -0.95
N LYS A 49 -1.91 2.36 -1.10
CA LYS A 49 -3.19 1.63 -1.04
C LYS A 49 -3.85 1.73 0.34
N LEU A 50 -3.07 1.59 1.40
CA LEU A 50 -3.54 1.75 2.78
C LEU A 50 -4.03 3.18 3.04
N SER A 51 -3.32 4.19 2.52
CA SER A 51 -3.72 5.60 2.62
C SER A 51 -5.08 5.86 1.95
N GLU A 52 -5.29 5.35 0.72
CA GLU A 52 -6.58 5.45 0.02
C GLU A 52 -7.73 4.84 0.84
N ILE A 53 -7.49 3.68 1.46
CA ILE A 53 -8.50 2.98 2.25
C ILE A 53 -8.81 3.76 3.53
N LYS A 54 -7.78 4.26 4.22
CA LYS A 54 -7.95 5.12 5.41
C LYS A 54 -8.79 6.36 5.09
N GLY A 55 -8.48 7.06 4.00
CA GLY A 55 -9.25 8.23 3.58
C GLY A 55 -10.72 7.92 3.28
N LYS A 56 -11.01 6.76 2.68
CA LYS A 56 -12.40 6.31 2.47
C LYS A 56 -13.12 6.02 3.79
N ILE A 57 -12.45 5.38 4.73
CA ILE A 57 -13.02 5.11 6.07
C ILE A 57 -13.32 6.43 6.78
N GLU A 58 -12.42 7.41 6.73
CA GLU A 58 -12.63 8.73 7.32
C GLU A 58 -13.80 9.49 6.68
N ALA A 59 -13.95 9.42 5.35
CA ALA A 59 -15.08 10.01 4.65
C ALA A 59 -16.41 9.37 5.08
N ILE A 60 -16.47 8.04 5.16
CA ILE A 60 -17.67 7.31 5.62
C ILE A 60 -18.00 7.64 7.08
N LYS A 61 -17.01 7.75 7.96
CA LYS A 61 -17.23 8.15 9.36
C LYS A 61 -17.82 9.55 9.47
N LYS A 62 -17.26 10.53 8.73
CA LYS A 62 -17.77 11.91 8.69
C LYS A 62 -19.21 11.99 8.17
N ASP A 63 -19.54 11.16 7.19
CA ASP A 63 -20.89 11.05 6.63
C ASP A 63 -21.87 10.40 7.63
N ALA A 64 -21.47 9.31 8.28
CA ALA A 64 -22.27 8.62 9.31
C ALA A 64 -22.49 9.48 10.58
N GLU A 65 -21.57 10.39 10.90
CA GLU A 65 -21.70 11.38 11.97
C GLU A 65 -22.48 12.64 11.52
N GLY A 66 -23.04 12.65 10.30
CA GLY A 66 -23.95 13.67 9.80
C GLY A 66 -23.32 15.05 9.54
N LYS A 67 -21.99 15.14 9.40
CA LYS A 67 -21.28 16.40 9.21
C LYS A 67 -20.56 16.48 7.85
N ILE A 68 -21.35 16.60 6.77
CA ILE A 68 -21.08 17.55 5.68
C ILE A 68 -22.41 18.12 5.17
N LYS A 69 -22.87 19.24 5.74
CA LYS A 69 -23.47 20.32 4.95
C LYS A 69 -22.30 21.22 4.53
N LEU A 70 -21.82 21.06 3.30
CA LEU A 70 -21.04 22.09 2.61
C LEU A 70 -21.87 22.57 1.43
N GLU A 71 -22.89 23.37 1.77
CA GLU A 71 -23.54 24.30 0.84
C GLU A 71 -22.70 25.58 0.64
N GLU A 72 -21.49 25.69 1.20
CA GLU A 72 -20.66 26.89 1.07
C GLU A 72 -19.22 26.56 0.71
N LEU A 73 -19.03 26.24 -0.56
CA LEU A 73 -17.96 26.89 -1.31
C LEU A 73 -18.65 27.64 -2.46
N LYS A 74 -19.27 28.76 -2.09
CA LYS A 74 -19.47 29.87 -3.00
C LYS A 74 -18.26 30.80 -2.86
N ASP A 75 -17.78 31.20 -4.03
CA ASP A 75 -16.68 32.11 -4.36
C ASP A 75 -15.25 31.54 -4.29
#